data_AF-D6YUV3-F1
#
_entry.id   AF-D6YUV3-F1
#
_cell.length_a   1.000
_cell.length_b   1.000
_cell.length_c   1.000
_cell.angle_alpha   90.00
_cell.angle_beta   90.00
_cell.angle_gamma   90.00
#
_symmetry.space_group_name_H-M   'P 1'
#
loop_
_entity.id
_entity.type
_entity.pdbx_description
1 polymer ?
#
loop_
_entity_poly.entity_id
_entity_poly.type
_entity_poly.pdbx_seq_one_letter_code
_entity_poly.pdbx_strand_id
1 'polypeptide(L)'
;MSNMASIRKFKKKNGKYSYKAIVRVNDGYPPDYKSFPTRKEAKDWGTQIEASRRQGSYFPEQVKAKHTLADLIDRYLNILQSTKPKSTKDIVRHLEWWKKRLGKYAVRNITADLIAGCRQELAEGSTYKGTMRSPSTVNRYLASLSGV
;
A
#
# COMPACT_ATOMS: atom_id res chain seq x y z
N MET A 1 -11.54 15.02 23.77
CA MET A 1 -12.11 13.82 24.44
C MET A 1 -12.04 12.64 23.48
N SER A 2 -11.31 11.59 23.82
CA SER A 2 -11.24 10.36 23.01
C SER A 2 -12.60 9.66 23.06
N ASN A 3 -13.22 9.45 21.90
CA ASN A 3 -14.52 8.78 21.84
C ASN A 3 -14.27 7.27 21.81
N MET A 4 -14.54 6.59 22.93
CA MET A 4 -14.34 5.14 23.09
C MET A 4 -14.93 4.35 21.91
N ALA A 5 -14.29 3.22 21.57
CA ALA A 5 -14.92 2.21 20.72
C ALA A 5 -16.33 1.84 21.24
N SER A 6 -17.35 2.16 20.43
CA SER A 6 -18.75 1.86 20.78
C SER A 6 -19.14 0.49 20.25
N ILE A 7 -19.81 -0.33 21.07
CA ILE A 7 -20.20 -1.69 20.71
C ILE A 7 -21.72 -1.77 20.62
N ARG A 8 -22.24 -2.13 19.44
CA ARG A 8 -23.67 -2.34 19.17
C ARG A 8 -23.98 -3.82 19.03
N LYS A 9 -24.89 -4.35 19.85
CA LYS A 9 -25.44 -5.71 19.70
C LYS A 9 -26.56 -5.71 18.66
N PHE A 10 -26.58 -6.71 17.77
CA PHE A 10 -27.66 -6.94 16.82
C PHE A 10 -27.89 -8.43 16.58
N LYS A 11 -29.10 -8.78 16.13
CA LYS A 11 -29.47 -10.16 15.76
C LYS A 11 -29.33 -10.33 14.25
N LYS A 12 -28.61 -11.37 13.82
CA LYS A 12 -28.46 -11.72 12.39
C LYS A 12 -29.70 -12.45 11.89
N LYS A 13 -29.88 -12.52 10.56
CA LYS A 13 -30.98 -13.26 9.92
C LYS A 13 -31.05 -14.74 10.35
N ASN A 14 -29.91 -15.34 10.70
CA ASN A 14 -29.79 -16.71 11.21
C ASN A 14 -30.10 -16.86 12.71
N GLY A 15 -30.68 -15.85 13.35
CA GLY A 15 -31.05 -15.86 14.76
C GLY A 15 -29.91 -15.63 15.76
N LYS A 16 -28.63 -15.71 15.34
CA LYS A 16 -27.47 -15.52 16.22
C LYS A 16 -27.23 -14.04 16.53
N TYR A 17 -26.78 -13.75 17.75
CA TYR A 17 -26.32 -12.41 18.12
C TYR A 17 -24.94 -12.12 17.54
N SER A 18 -24.68 -10.85 17.23
CA SER A 18 -23.38 -10.35 16.81
C SER A 18 -23.16 -8.95 17.39
N TYR A 19 -21.90 -8.59 17.59
CA TYR A 19 -21.47 -7.36 18.23
C TYR A 19 -20.65 -6.54 17.23
N LYS A 20 -21.18 -5.40 16.79
CA LYS A 20 -20.49 -4.45 15.91
C LYS A 20 -19.71 -3.46 16.76
N ALA A 21 -18.39 -3.49 16.68
CA ALA A 21 -17.53 -2.45 17.20
C ALA A 21 -17.43 -1.30 16.19
N ILE A 22 -17.46 -0.08 16.68
CA ILE A 22 -17.35 1.15 15.90
C ILE A 22 -16.29 2.03 16.57
N VAL A 23 -15.18 2.27 15.88
CA VAL A 23 -14.06 3.06 16.36
C VAL A 23 -14.08 4.43 15.71
N ARG A 24 -14.08 5.48 16.54
CA ARG A 24 -14.07 6.89 16.10
C ARG A 24 -12.92 7.61 16.78
N VAL A 25 -11.88 7.90 16.03
CA VAL A 25 -10.74 8.69 16.51
C VAL A 25 -10.73 10.01 15.75
N ASN A 26 -10.34 11.10 16.42
CA ASN A 26 -10.19 12.41 15.79
C ASN A 26 -8.80 12.53 15.15
N ASP A 27 -8.53 11.68 14.16
CA ASP A 27 -7.26 11.55 13.44
C ASP A 27 -7.41 11.86 11.93
N GLY A 28 -8.59 12.34 11.52
CA GLY A 28 -8.91 12.61 10.12
C GLY A 28 -9.32 11.38 9.30
N TYR A 29 -9.28 10.17 9.86
CA TYR A 29 -9.74 8.96 9.18
C TYR A 29 -11.24 8.71 9.42
N PRO A 30 -11.96 8.13 8.44
CA PRO A 30 -13.36 7.73 8.63
C PRO A 30 -13.50 6.68 9.74
N PRO A 31 -14.68 6.52 10.37
CA PRO A 31 -14.90 5.52 11.41
C PRO A 31 -14.69 4.08 10.91
N ASP A 32 -13.97 3.26 11.68
CA ASP A 32 -13.88 1.82 11.41
C ASP A 32 -15.04 1.06 12.02
N TYR A 33 -15.44 -0.01 11.35
CA TYR A 33 -16.44 -0.93 11.87
C TYR A 33 -16.09 -2.38 11.60
N LYS A 34 -16.31 -3.24 12.60
CA LYS A 34 -16.16 -4.70 12.45
C LYS A 34 -17.14 -5.42 13.36
N SER A 35 -17.66 -6.56 12.91
CA SER A 35 -18.67 -7.32 13.65
C SER A 35 -18.11 -8.67 14.09
N PHE A 36 -18.37 -9.02 15.36
CA PHE A 36 -17.84 -10.21 16.02
C PHE A 36 -18.94 -11.10 16.59
N PRO A 37 -18.67 -12.40 16.81
CA PRO A 37 -19.56 -13.30 17.53
C PRO A 37 -19.76 -12.90 19.00
N THR A 38 -18.71 -12.40 19.67
CA THR A 38 -18.76 -12.06 21.10
C THR A 38 -18.51 -10.58 21.40
N ARG A 39 -19.00 -10.10 22.54
CA ARG A 39 -18.76 -8.72 23.02
C ARG A 39 -17.28 -8.49 23.35
N LYS A 40 -16.60 -9.52 23.86
CA LYS A 40 -15.19 -9.44 24.25
C LYS A 40 -14.30 -9.19 23.03
N GLU A 41 -14.45 -10.00 21.98
CA GLU A 41 -13.71 -9.81 20.73
C GLU A 41 -13.96 -8.43 20.11
N ALA A 42 -15.22 -7.94 20.15
CA ALA A 42 -15.56 -6.60 19.68
C ALA A 42 -14.86 -5.50 20.48
N LYS A 43 -14.74 -5.67 21.81
CA LYS A 43 -14.05 -4.72 22.69
C LYS A 43 -12.54 -4.74 22.44
N ASP A 44 -11.95 -5.93 22.43
CA ASP A 44 -10.50 -6.12 22.26
C ASP A 44 -10.04 -5.55 20.91
N TRP A 45 -10.78 -5.82 19.83
CA TRP A 45 -10.50 -5.22 18.52
C TRP A 45 -10.64 -3.70 18.52
N GLY A 46 -11.70 -3.16 19.15
CA GLY A 46 -11.91 -1.72 19.25
C GLY A 46 -10.76 -1.01 19.95
N THR A 47 -10.30 -1.56 21.08
CA THR A 47 -9.15 -1.06 21.83
C THR A 47 -7.85 -1.15 21.02
N GLN A 48 -7.62 -2.25 20.31
CA GLN A 48 -6.43 -2.42 19.47
C GLN A 48 -6.37 -1.39 18.33
N ILE A 49 -7.49 -1.14 17.65
CA ILE A 49 -7.55 -0.17 16.55
C ILE A 49 -7.37 1.26 17.09
N GLU A 50 -8.00 1.60 18.22
CA GLU A 50 -7.78 2.91 18.88
C GLU A 50 -6.30 3.13 19.24
N ALA A 51 -5.64 2.12 19.82
CA ALA A 51 -4.23 2.19 20.15
C ALA A 51 -3.38 2.40 18.89
N SER A 52 -3.64 1.62 17.84
CA SER A 52 -2.93 1.72 16.56
C SER A 52 -3.08 3.11 15.92
N ARG A 53 -4.31 3.68 15.95
CA ARG A 53 -4.62 5.01 15.40
C ARG A 53 -3.91 6.10 16.16
N ARG A 54 -3.92 6.02 17.49
CA ARG A 54 -3.22 6.97 18.37
C ARG A 54 -1.70 6.93 18.20
N GLN A 55 -1.13 5.76 17.94
CA GLN A 55 0.30 5.56 17.73
C GLN A 55 0.77 5.87 16.30
N GLY A 56 -0.12 6.29 15.39
CA GLY A 56 0.22 6.52 13.98
C GLY A 56 0.61 5.26 13.21
N SER A 57 0.45 4.07 13.81
CA SER A 57 0.74 2.76 13.21
C SER A 57 -0.52 2.10 12.63
N TYR A 58 -1.60 2.86 12.52
CA TYR A 58 -2.86 2.39 11.95
C TYR A 58 -2.81 2.42 10.43
N PHE A 59 -3.01 1.25 9.84
CA PHE A 59 -3.22 1.08 8.42
C PHE A 59 -4.62 0.52 8.22
N PRO A 60 -5.52 1.24 7.50
CA PRO A 60 -6.85 0.74 7.20
C PRO A 60 -6.80 -0.66 6.60
N GLU A 61 -7.75 -1.52 6.93
CA GLU A 61 -7.77 -2.91 6.43
C GLU A 61 -7.88 -2.95 4.88
N GLN A 62 -8.40 -1.88 4.27
CA GLN A 62 -8.40 -1.63 2.82
C GLN A 62 -6.99 -1.40 2.24
N VAL A 63 -6.08 -0.80 3.01
CA VAL A 63 -4.65 -0.64 2.67
C VAL A 63 -3.84 -1.91 3.04
N LYS A 64 -4.36 -2.74 3.95
CA LYS A 64 -3.81 -4.08 4.25
C LYS A 64 -4.13 -5.12 3.17
N ALA A 65 -5.03 -4.83 2.23
CA ALA A 65 -5.10 -5.60 0.99
C ALA A 65 -3.69 -5.59 0.38
N LYS A 66 -3.12 -6.78 0.21
CA LYS A 66 -1.69 -7.02 -0.07
C LYS A 66 -1.31 -6.55 -1.47
N HIS A 67 -1.43 -5.25 -1.75
CA HIS A 67 -1.02 -4.70 -3.03
C HIS A 67 0.48 -4.88 -3.12
N THR A 68 0.85 -5.66 -4.12
CA THR A 68 2.23 -5.80 -4.53
C THR A 68 2.61 -4.58 -5.35
N LEU A 69 3.91 -4.31 -5.48
CA LEU A 69 4.36 -3.26 -6.39
C LEU A 69 3.90 -3.56 -7.84
N ALA A 70 3.81 -4.84 -8.22
CA ALA A 70 3.27 -5.21 -9.53
C ALA A 70 1.84 -4.71 -9.73
N ASP A 71 0.97 -4.86 -8.73
CA ASP A 71 -0.42 -4.40 -8.81
C ASP A 71 -0.52 -2.88 -8.98
N LEU A 72 0.32 -2.13 -8.25
CA LEU A 72 0.37 -0.67 -8.37
C LEU A 72 0.90 -0.22 -9.73
N ILE A 73 1.96 -0.85 -10.22
CA ILE A 73 2.54 -0.57 -11.54
C ILE A 73 1.50 -0.82 -12.63
N ASP A 74 0.79 -1.95 -12.60
CA ASP A 74 -0.22 -2.28 -13.61
C ASP A 74 -1.38 -1.27 -13.63
N ARG A 75 -1.83 -0.85 -12.44
CA ARG A 75 -2.84 0.20 -12.32
C ARG A 75 -2.35 1.52 -12.89
N TYR A 76 -1.12 1.93 -12.57
CA TYR A 76 -0.54 3.17 -13.06
C TYR A 76 -0.35 3.15 -14.59
N LEU A 77 0.11 2.03 -15.14
CA LEU A 77 0.23 1.84 -16.59
C LEU A 77 -1.12 1.93 -17.30
N ASN A 78 -2.20 1.42 -16.70
CA ASN A 78 -3.56 1.57 -17.24
C ASN A 78 -3.96 3.05 -17.32
N ILE A 79 -3.71 3.83 -16.26
CA ILE A 79 -3.99 5.28 -16.24
C ILE A 79 -3.15 6.04 -17.28
N LEU A 80 -1.87 5.67 -17.44
CA LEU A 80 -0.99 6.26 -18.45
C LEU A 80 -1.47 6.04 -19.89
N GLN A 81 -2.11 4.91 -20.18
CA GLN A 81 -2.70 4.66 -21.50
C GLN A 81 -3.80 5.67 -21.86
N SER A 82 -4.50 6.23 -20.87
CA SER A 82 -5.52 7.26 -21.10
C SER A 82 -4.91 8.63 -21.40
N THR A 83 -3.77 8.97 -20.78
CA THR A 83 -3.12 10.30 -20.91
C THR A 83 -2.08 10.36 -22.04
N LYS A 84 -1.54 9.22 -22.47
CA LYS A 84 -0.61 9.06 -23.61
C LYS A 84 0.52 10.11 -23.70
N PRO A 85 1.29 10.39 -22.63
CA PRO A 85 2.43 11.29 -22.72
C PRO A 85 3.47 10.78 -23.73
N LYS A 86 4.25 11.69 -24.35
CA LYS A 86 5.33 11.33 -25.30
C LYS A 86 6.34 10.33 -24.70
N SER A 87 6.54 10.39 -23.38
CA SER A 87 7.48 9.56 -22.63
C SER A 87 6.92 8.20 -22.20
N THR A 88 5.70 7.82 -22.62
CA THR A 88 5.03 6.58 -22.19
C THR A 88 5.92 5.35 -22.41
N LYS A 89 6.59 5.23 -23.56
CA LYS A 89 7.45 4.08 -23.89
C LYS A 89 8.60 3.92 -22.90
N ASP A 90 9.24 5.03 -22.52
CA ASP A 90 10.34 5.01 -21.55
C ASP A 90 9.82 4.67 -20.14
N ILE A 91 8.70 5.26 -19.73
CA ILE A 91 8.09 4.99 -18.42
C ILE A 91 7.70 3.51 -18.29
N VAL A 92 7.07 2.94 -19.32
CA VAL A 92 6.73 1.50 -19.38
C VAL A 92 7.98 0.66 -19.18
N ARG A 93 9.05 0.92 -19.95
CA ARG A 93 10.32 0.17 -19.83
C ARG A 93 10.92 0.28 -18.42
N HIS A 94 10.89 1.46 -17.81
CA HIS A 94 11.42 1.66 -16.47
C HIS A 94 10.60 0.88 -15.44
N LEU A 95 9.28 0.95 -15.52
CA LEU A 95 8.39 0.27 -14.58
C LEU A 95 8.41 -1.24 -14.75
N GLU A 96 8.55 -1.77 -15.96
CA GLU A 96 8.77 -3.20 -16.17
C GLU A 96 10.07 -3.69 -15.52
N TRP A 97 11.13 -2.88 -15.57
CA TRP A 97 12.40 -3.19 -14.91
C TRP A 97 12.25 -3.29 -13.40
N TRP A 98 11.50 -2.37 -12.78
CA TRP A 98 11.16 -2.40 -11.35
C TRP A 98 10.23 -3.57 -11.00
N LYS A 99 9.20 -3.81 -11.81
CA LYS A 99 8.25 -4.90 -11.63
C LYS A 99 8.93 -6.27 -11.61
N LYS A 100 9.94 -6.49 -12.47
CA LYS A 100 10.72 -7.74 -12.48
C LYS A 100 11.47 -8.01 -11.18
N ARG A 101 11.89 -6.97 -10.46
CA ARG A 101 12.73 -7.09 -9.24
C ARG A 101 11.90 -7.03 -7.97
N LEU A 102 11.10 -5.98 -7.84
CA LEU A 102 10.35 -5.67 -6.63
C LEU A 102 8.86 -5.98 -6.76
N GLY A 103 8.38 -6.39 -7.94
CA GLY A 103 6.95 -6.58 -8.19
C GLY A 103 6.28 -7.63 -7.33
N LYS A 104 7.01 -8.63 -6.80
CA LYS A 104 6.46 -9.65 -5.88
C LYS A 104 6.33 -9.16 -4.44
N TYR A 105 7.00 -8.07 -4.09
CA TYR A 105 6.96 -7.54 -2.73
C TYR A 105 5.67 -6.78 -2.51
N ALA A 106 5.07 -6.99 -1.33
CA ALA A 106 4.06 -6.07 -0.82
C ALA A 106 4.69 -4.69 -0.67
N VAL A 107 3.98 -3.63 -1.06
CA VAL A 107 4.52 -2.25 -1.05
C VAL A 107 5.08 -1.86 0.31
N ARG A 108 4.41 -2.27 1.40
CA ARG A 108 4.86 -2.05 2.78
C ARG A 108 6.22 -2.68 3.14
N ASN A 109 6.64 -3.70 2.39
CA ASN A 109 7.90 -4.41 2.62
C ASN A 109 9.04 -3.83 1.75
N ILE A 110 8.75 -2.85 0.89
CA ILE A 110 9.78 -2.18 0.09
C ILE A 110 10.42 -1.10 0.96
N THR A 111 11.64 -1.37 1.40
CA THR A 111 12.44 -0.46 2.22
C THR A 111 13.35 0.40 1.35
N ALA A 112 13.87 1.49 1.93
CA ALA A 112 14.86 2.34 1.27
C ALA A 112 16.13 1.55 0.88
N ASP A 113 16.53 0.57 1.71
CA ASP A 113 17.68 -0.30 1.46
C ASP A 113 17.49 -1.20 0.23
N LEU A 114 16.31 -1.82 0.07
CA LEU A 114 15.97 -2.59 -1.13
C LEU A 114 16.01 -1.73 -2.40
N ILE A 115 15.50 -0.49 -2.32
CA ILE A 115 15.55 0.44 -3.44
C ILE A 115 17.00 0.83 -3.76
N ALA A 116 17.84 1.07 -2.74
CA ALA A 116 19.25 1.41 -2.91
C ALA A 116 20.02 0.27 -3.58
N GLY A 117 19.79 -0.98 -3.17
CA GLY A 117 20.39 -2.17 -3.81
C GLY A 117 19.99 -2.30 -5.28
N CYS A 118 18.70 -2.16 -5.60
CA CYS A 118 18.25 -2.15 -7.00
C CYS A 118 18.84 -0.98 -7.79
N ARG A 119 18.96 0.21 -7.19
CA ARG A 119 19.58 1.38 -7.85
C ARG A 119 21.04 1.09 -8.22
N GLN A 120 21.79 0.44 -7.33
CA GLN A 120 23.17 0.04 -7.60
C GLN A 120 23.22 -1.00 -8.74
N GLU A 121 22.40 -2.05 -8.69
CA GLU A 121 22.28 -3.05 -9.76
C GLU A 121 21.96 -2.40 -11.11
N LEU A 122 21.07 -1.40 -11.12
CA LEU A 122 20.71 -0.66 -12.32
C LEU A 122 21.89 0.13 -12.89
N ALA A 123 22.68 0.77 -12.03
CA ALA A 123 23.84 1.56 -12.41
C ALA A 123 24.96 0.69 -13.01
N GLU A 124 25.22 -0.46 -12.39
CA GLU A 124 26.23 -1.44 -12.83
C GLU A 124 25.82 -2.18 -14.11
N GLY A 125 24.50 -2.28 -14.37
CA GLY A 125 24.00 -2.93 -15.57
C GLY A 125 24.45 -2.24 -16.86
N SER A 126 24.86 -3.04 -17.84
CA SER A 126 25.23 -2.55 -19.16
C SER A 126 24.01 -2.11 -20.00
N THR A 127 24.22 -1.10 -20.83
CA THR A 127 23.29 -0.66 -21.88
C THR A 127 23.47 -1.51 -23.13
N TYR A 128 22.62 -1.34 -24.14
CA TYR A 128 22.79 -2.01 -25.45
C TYR A 128 24.12 -1.67 -26.13
N LYS A 129 24.77 -0.56 -25.72
CA LYS A 129 26.08 -0.14 -26.23
C LYS A 129 27.26 -0.77 -25.47
N GLY A 130 27.00 -1.68 -24.53
CA GLY A 130 28.03 -2.29 -23.69
C GLY A 130 28.63 -1.35 -22.64
N THR A 131 28.12 -0.13 -22.50
CA THR A 131 28.56 0.84 -21.48
C THR A 131 27.67 0.79 -20.24
N MET A 132 28.22 1.16 -19.09
CA MET A 132 27.44 1.36 -17.86
C MET A 132 26.34 2.41 -18.06
N ARG A 133 25.23 2.27 -17.34
CA ARG A 133 24.16 3.28 -17.38
C ARG A 133 24.64 4.59 -16.77
N SER A 134 24.31 5.70 -17.42
CA SER A 134 24.62 7.01 -16.87
C SER A 134 23.79 7.30 -15.61
N PRO A 135 24.29 8.12 -14.67
CA PRO A 135 23.53 8.54 -13.50
C PRO A 135 22.19 9.18 -13.85
N SER A 136 22.14 9.95 -14.94
CA SER A 136 20.91 10.57 -15.45
C SER A 136 19.87 9.54 -15.86
N THR A 137 20.28 8.42 -16.47
CA THR A 137 19.36 7.33 -16.81
C THR A 137 18.85 6.64 -15.55
N VAL A 138 19.72 6.35 -14.57
CA VAL A 138 19.31 5.77 -13.27
C VAL A 138 18.26 6.65 -12.58
N ASN A 139 18.47 7.96 -12.56
CA ASN A 139 17.53 8.91 -11.97
C ASN A 139 16.17 8.92 -12.70
N ARG A 140 16.13 8.71 -14.02
CA ARG A 140 14.86 8.58 -14.75
C ARG A 140 14.08 7.32 -14.36
N TYR A 141 14.76 6.22 -14.05
CA TYR A 141 14.08 5.01 -13.56
C TYR A 141 13.48 5.23 -12.17
N LEU A 142 14.20 5.92 -11.27
CA LEU A 142 13.69 6.31 -9.96
C LEU A 142 12.50 7.27 -10.08
N ALA A 143 12.60 8.26 -10.97
CA ALA A 143 11.49 9.19 -11.22
C ALA A 143 10.24 8.48 -11.73
N SER A 144 10.37 7.48 -12.62
CA SER A 144 9.23 6.66 -13.05
C SER A 144 8.63 5.86 -11.90
N LEU A 145 9.44 5.28 -11.02
CA LEU A 145 8.94 4.56 -9.84
C LEU A 145 8.21 5.49 -8.86
N SER A 146 8.72 6.71 -8.66
CA SER A 146 8.09 7.70 -7.78
C SER A 146 6.72 8.20 -8.27
N GLY A 147 6.40 7.97 -9.55
CA GLY A 147 5.10 8.33 -10.13
C GLY A 147 4.01 7.28 -9.91
N VAL A 148 4.37 6.08 -9.45
CA VAL A 148 3.46 4.96 -9.14
C VAL A 148 2.92 5.12 -7.72
#